data_AF-A0A452ZRL2-F1
#
_entry.id   AF-A0A452ZRL2-F1
#
_cell.length_a   1.000
_cell.length_b   1.000
_cell.length_c   1.000
_cell.angle_alpha   90.00
_cell.angle_beta   90.00
_cell.angle_gamma   90.00
#
_symmetry.space_group_name_H-M   'P 1'
#
loop_
_entity.id
_entity.type
_entity.pdbx_description
1 polymer ?
#
loop_
_entity_poly.entity_id
_entity_poly.type
_entity_poly.pdbx_seq_one_letter_code
_entity_poly.pdbx_strand_id
1 'polypeptide(L)'
;AASTAATPTLAAALKVGDALRPRRRRFTEEDVAAYAGVSGDRNPVHLDDAFARGTGGFQRGRVVHGMLVASLFPALIASHFVRSSPPPLFAISPSSWWA
;
A
#
# COMPACT_ATOMS: atom_id res chain seq x y z
N ALA A 1 -21.63 36.61 18.82
CA ALA A 1 -21.35 36.17 17.44
C ALA A 1 -20.29 35.08 17.51
N ALA A 2 -20.71 33.81 17.51
CA ALA A 2 -19.78 32.69 17.52
C ALA A 2 -19.28 32.46 16.09
N SER A 3 -17.98 32.62 15.88
CA SER A 3 -17.33 32.36 14.60
C SER A 3 -17.30 30.86 14.36
N THR A 4 -18.17 30.38 13.48
CA THR A 4 -18.16 29.01 12.96
C THR A 4 -16.89 28.84 12.11
N ALA A 5 -15.77 28.49 12.74
CA ALA A 5 -14.58 28.07 12.01
C ALA A 5 -14.93 26.78 11.27
N ALA A 6 -15.07 26.87 9.95
CA ALA A 6 -15.33 25.72 9.10
C ALA A 6 -14.19 24.70 9.27
N THR A 7 -14.52 23.52 9.79
CA THR A 7 -13.63 22.36 9.74
C THR A 7 -13.29 22.10 8.27
N PRO A 8 -12.01 22.16 7.85
CA PRO A 8 -11.65 21.89 6.47
C PRO A 8 -12.12 20.48 6.11
N THR A 9 -12.92 20.38 5.06
CA THR A 9 -13.44 19.12 4.55
C THR A 9 -12.29 18.19 4.18
N LEU A 10 -12.47 16.91 4.49
CA LEU A 10 -11.54 15.78 4.44
C LEU A 10 -10.73 15.61 3.14
N ALA A 11 -11.12 16.26 2.05
CA ALA A 11 -10.36 16.31 0.82
C ALA A 11 -9.58 17.63 0.79
N ALA A 12 -8.32 17.61 1.23
CA ALA A 12 -7.35 18.40 0.49
C ALA A 12 -7.44 17.91 -0.95
N ALA A 13 -8.12 18.69 -1.81
CA ALA A 13 -8.54 18.24 -3.13
C ALA A 13 -7.28 17.86 -3.92
N LEU A 14 -7.05 16.56 -4.07
CA LEU A 14 -6.02 16.06 -4.96
C LEU A 14 -6.30 16.67 -6.32
N LYS A 15 -5.31 17.37 -6.85
CA LYS A 15 -5.39 18.00 -8.16
C LYS A 15 -4.50 17.25 -9.12
N VAL A 16 -4.88 17.30 -10.40
CA VAL A 16 -4.04 16.76 -11.47
C VAL A 16 -2.66 17.41 -11.38
N GLY A 17 -1.62 16.58 -11.37
CA GLY A 17 -0.24 17.01 -11.16
C GLY A 17 0.29 16.80 -9.75
N ASP A 18 -0.57 16.49 -8.76
CA ASP A 18 -0.09 16.06 -7.45
C ASP A 18 0.67 14.75 -7.58
N ALA A 19 1.88 14.74 -7.03
CA ALA A 19 2.77 13.60 -7.08
C ALA A 19 3.17 13.19 -5.66
N LEU A 20 2.81 11.96 -5.28
CA LEU A 20 3.46 11.31 -4.15
C LEU A 20 4.83 10.84 -4.60
N ARG A 21 5.88 11.33 -3.94
CA ARG A 21 7.24 10.82 -4.10
C ARG A 21 7.53 9.85 -2.95
N PRO A 22 7.23 8.54 -3.11
CA PRO A 22 7.49 7.59 -2.04
C PRO A 22 9.00 7.51 -1.77
N ARG A 23 9.33 7.26 -0.50
CA ARG A 23 10.69 6.99 -0.09
C ARG A 23 11.18 5.73 -0.80
N ARG A 24 12.45 5.70 -1.20
CA ARG A 24 13.06 4.50 -1.80
C ARG A 24 12.95 3.33 -0.83
N ARG A 25 12.26 2.25 -1.23
CA ARG A 25 12.27 0.96 -0.53
C ARG A 25 13.35 0.07 -1.13
N ARG A 26 14.24 -0.45 -0.29
CA ARG A 26 15.17 -1.52 -0.65
C ARG A 26 14.63 -2.81 -0.08
N PHE A 27 14.49 -3.83 -0.91
CA PHE A 27 14.15 -5.18 -0.47
C PHE A 27 15.42 -5.94 -0.08
N THR A 28 15.28 -6.71 0.98
CA THR A 28 16.30 -7.60 1.54
C THR A 28 15.97 -9.05 1.21
N GLU A 29 16.92 -9.96 1.46
CA GLU A 29 16.70 -11.38 1.24
C GLU A 29 15.64 -11.92 2.20
N GLU A 30 15.59 -11.36 3.41
CA GLU A 30 14.59 -11.68 4.43
C GLU A 30 13.18 -11.28 3.96
N ASP A 31 13.02 -10.12 3.31
CA ASP A 31 11.72 -9.71 2.74
C ASP A 31 11.24 -10.72 1.68
N VAL A 32 12.15 -11.17 0.81
CA VAL A 32 11.87 -12.14 -0.26
C VAL A 32 11.50 -13.50 0.33
N ALA A 33 12.26 -13.99 1.32
CA ALA A 33 11.99 -15.25 1.99
C ALA A 33 10.65 -15.22 2.75
N ALA A 34 10.36 -14.12 3.45
CA ALA A 34 9.09 -13.92 4.14
C ALA A 34 7.91 -13.91 3.16
N TYR A 35 8.03 -13.19 2.04
CA TYR A 35 6.99 -13.15 1.02
C TYR A 35 6.76 -14.52 0.38
N ALA A 36 7.82 -15.28 0.08
CA ALA A 36 7.70 -16.64 -0.43
C ALA A 36 6.98 -17.56 0.58
N GLY A 37 7.21 -17.37 1.88
CA GLY A 37 6.52 -18.09 2.94
C GLY A 37 5.02 -17.80 3.00
N VAL A 38 4.62 -16.53 2.87
CA VAL A 38 3.21 -16.11 2.95
C VAL A 38 2.45 -16.39 1.66
N SER A 39 3.05 -16.09 0.51
CA SER A 39 2.39 -16.23 -0.80
C SER A 39 2.38 -17.67 -1.32
N GLY A 40 3.30 -18.52 -0.84
CA GLY A 40 3.56 -19.84 -1.42
C GLY A 40 4.35 -19.80 -2.73
N ASP A 41 4.68 -18.62 -3.25
CA ASP A 41 5.51 -18.48 -4.46
C ASP A 41 6.98 -18.76 -4.12
N ARG A 42 7.36 -20.02 -4.32
CA ARG A 42 8.73 -20.54 -4.12
C ARG A 42 9.47 -20.74 -5.43
N ASN A 43 9.19 -19.95 -6.47
CA ASN A 43 9.95 -20.02 -7.69
C ASN A 43 11.46 -19.81 -7.40
N PRO A 44 12.34 -20.75 -7.80
CA PRO A 44 13.77 -20.69 -7.48
C PRO A 44 14.47 -19.44 -8.03
N VAL A 45 13.92 -18.76 -9.03
CA VAL A 45 14.45 -17.48 -9.52
C VAL A 45 14.53 -16.40 -8.41
N HIS A 46 13.73 -16.54 -7.36
CA HIS A 46 13.70 -15.63 -6.22
C HIS A 46 14.58 -16.09 -5.05
N LEU A 47 14.89 -17.38 -4.95
CA LEU A 47 15.46 -17.99 -3.74
C LEU A 47 16.86 -18.62 -3.96
N ASP A 48 17.18 -19.02 -5.18
CA ASP A 48 18.43 -19.69 -5.55
C ASP A 48 19.21 -18.82 -6.55
N ASP A 49 20.42 -18.38 -6.14
CA ASP A 49 21.27 -17.52 -6.96
C ASP A 49 21.87 -18.24 -8.17
N ALA A 50 22.20 -19.53 -8.02
CA ALA A 50 22.74 -20.33 -9.13
C ALA A 50 21.67 -20.57 -10.18
N PHE A 51 20.45 -20.93 -9.74
CA PHE A 51 19.31 -21.07 -10.64
C PHE A 51 19.00 -19.76 -11.36
N ALA A 52 18.92 -18.64 -10.63
CA ALA A 52 18.64 -17.34 -11.22
C ALA A 52 19.68 -16.95 -12.27
N ARG A 53 20.99 -17.08 -11.98
CA ARG A 53 22.06 -16.79 -12.95
C ARG A 53 22.05 -17.71 -14.17
N GLY A 54 21.63 -18.96 -13.99
CA GLY A 54 21.47 -19.92 -15.08
C GLY A 54 20.26 -19.63 -15.96
N THR A 55 19.29 -18.85 -15.47
CA THR A 55 18.12 -18.44 -16.21
C THR A 55 18.47 -17.23 -17.10
N GLY A 56 18.30 -17.36 -18.42
CA GLY A 56 18.61 -16.30 -19.36
C GLY A 56 17.90 -14.99 -18.99
N GLY A 57 18.67 -13.93 -18.72
CA GLY A 57 18.15 -12.60 -18.35
C GLY A 57 18.37 -12.18 -16.89
N PHE A 58 18.78 -13.09 -16.00
CA PHE A 58 19.05 -12.78 -14.58
C PHE A 58 20.50 -13.05 -14.18
N GLN A 59 21.46 -12.65 -15.02
CA GLN A 59 22.91 -12.88 -14.80
C GLN A 59 23.44 -12.18 -13.53
N ARG A 60 22.69 -11.21 -13.00
CA ARG A 60 23.04 -10.45 -11.80
C ARG A 60 22.63 -11.16 -10.49
N GLY A 61 22.00 -12.33 -10.58
CA GLY A 61 21.53 -13.11 -9.44
C GLY A 61 20.02 -13.07 -9.26
N ARG A 62 19.57 -13.45 -8.06
CA ARG A 62 18.15 -13.51 -7.69
C ARG A 62 17.42 -12.20 -7.93
N VAL A 63 16.13 -12.31 -8.28
CA VAL A 63 15.23 -11.16 -8.46
C VAL A 63 14.11 -11.18 -7.43
N VAL A 64 13.57 -10.02 -7.10
CA VAL A 64 12.44 -9.89 -6.16
C VAL A 64 11.14 -10.30 -6.85
N HIS A 65 10.21 -10.94 -6.13
CA HIS A 65 8.87 -11.24 -6.64
C HIS A 65 8.17 -9.98 -7.16
N GLY A 66 7.62 -10.03 -8.38
CA GLY A 66 6.90 -8.89 -8.96
C GLY A 66 5.73 -8.43 -8.09
N MET A 67 5.00 -9.38 -7.51
CA MET A 67 3.87 -9.09 -6.64
C MET A 67 4.27 -8.53 -5.26
N LEU A 68 5.46 -8.88 -4.74
CA LEU A 68 6.01 -8.22 -3.55
C LEU A 68 6.25 -6.73 -3.83
N VAL A 69 6.83 -6.39 -4.98
CA VAL A 69 7.01 -4.99 -5.39
C VAL A 69 5.65 -4.30 -5.59
N ALA A 70 4.72 -4.96 -6.28
CA ALA A 70 3.39 -4.42 -6.56
C ALA A 70 2.56 -4.18 -5.29
N SER A 71 2.79 -4.95 -4.22
CA SER A 71 2.11 -4.77 -2.92
C SER A 71 2.33 -3.39 -2.29
N LEU A 72 3.39 -2.67 -2.70
CA LEU A 72 3.64 -1.31 -2.22
C LEU A 72 2.58 -0.31 -2.71
N PHE A 73 1.97 -0.52 -3.88
CA PHE A 73 0.95 0.41 -4.42
C PHE A 73 -0.26 0.56 -3.49
N PRO A 74 -1.00 -0.50 -3.12
CA PRO A 74 -2.14 -0.36 -2.23
C PRO A 74 -1.73 0.14 -0.83
N ALA A 75 -0.55 -0.26 -0.32
CA ALA A 75 -0.05 0.22 0.96
C ALA A 75 0.20 1.74 0.96
N LEU A 76 0.81 2.28 -0.10
CA LEU A 76 1.05 3.71 -0.25
C LEU A 76 -0.26 4.48 -0.42
N ILE A 77 -1.18 3.99 -1.26
CA ILE A 77 -2.49 4.62 -1.46
C ILE A 77 -3.25 4.70 -0.14
N ALA A 78 -3.34 3.59 0.59
CA ALA A 78 -4.06 3.55 1.87
C ALA A 78 -3.42 4.49 2.90
N SER A 79 -2.09 4.48 3.04
CA SER A 79 -1.39 5.29 4.04
C SER A 79 -1.50 6.80 3.79
N HIS A 80 -1.69 7.23 2.54
CA HIS A 80 -1.73 8.63 2.16
C HIS A 80 -3.14 9.19 1.94
N PHE A 81 -4.09 8.36 1.50
CA PHE A 81 -5.43 8.82 1.12
C PHE A 81 -6.55 8.25 1.98
N VAL A 82 -6.32 7.10 2.63
CA VAL A 82 -7.31 6.50 3.55
C VAL A 82 -7.01 6.99 4.97
N ARG A 83 -7.20 8.29 5.20
CA ARG A 83 -7.54 8.82 6.52
C ARG A 83 -9.01 9.20 6.51
N SER A 84 -9.88 8.20 6.48
CA SER A 84 -11.25 8.37 6.92
C SER A 84 -11.24 8.47 8.44
N SER A 85 -11.64 9.62 8.99
CA SER A 85 -12.21 9.63 10.34
C SER A 85 -13.28 8.54 10.40
N PRO A 86 -13.39 7.73 11.46
CA PRO A 86 -14.57 6.89 11.64
C PRO A 86 -15.80 7.81 11.60
N PRO A 87 -16.94 7.38 11.01
CA PRO A 87 -18.16 8.17 11.12
C PRO A 87 -18.42 8.43 12.61
N PRO A 88 -18.86 9.63 13.02
CA PRO A 88 -19.22 9.85 14.41
C PRO A 88 -20.27 8.81 14.78
N LEU A 89 -19.99 7.99 15.80
CA LEU A 89 -20.86 6.91 16.29
C LEU A 89 -22.21 7.43 16.86
N PHE A 90 -22.58 8.68 16.61
CA PHE A 90 -23.71 9.39 17.23
C PHE A 90 -24.48 10.27 16.24
N ALA A 91 -24.88 9.74 15.09
CA ALA A 91 -25.78 10.46 14.16
C ALA A 91 -26.92 9.59 13.61
N ILE A 92 -27.36 8.57 14.36
CA ILE A 92 -28.65 7.91 14.11
C ILE A 92 -29.55 8.27 15.28
N SER A 93 -30.38 9.31 15.09
CA SER A 93 -31.49 9.57 16.01
C SER A 93 -32.55 8.47 15.82
N PRO A 94 -33.05 7.82 16.88
CA PRO A 94 -34.07 6.77 16.79
C PRO A 94 -35.40 7.21 16.15
N SER A 95 -35.64 8.52 16.00
CA SER A 95 -36.91 9.07 15.52
C SER A 95 -37.14 8.95 14.01
N SER A 96 -36.16 8.51 13.22
CA SER A 96 -36.30 8.39 11.75
C SER A 96 -36.83 7.03 11.28
N TRP A 97 -37.23 6.14 12.19
CA TRP A 97 -37.68 4.78 11.88
C TRP A 97 -39.21 4.60 11.87
N TRP A 98 -39.99 5.67 12.07
CA TRP A 98 -41.46 5.58 12.08
C TRP A 98 -42.18 6.69 11.29
N ALA A 99 -41.51 7.38 10.36
CA ALA A 99 -42.19 8.25 9.40
C ALA A 99 -42.47 7.51 8.10
#